data_AF-A0A1W9Q7X4-F1
#
_entry.id   AF-A0A1W9Q7X4-F1
#
_cell.length_a   1.000
_cell.length_b   1.000
_cell.length_c   1.000
_cell.angle_alpha   90.00
_cell.angle_beta   90.00
_cell.angle_gamma   90.00
#
_symmetry.space_group_name_H-M   'P 1'
#
loop_
_entity.id
_entity.type
_entity.pdbx_description
1 polymer ?
#
loop_
_entity_poly.entity_id
_entity_poly.type
_entity_poly.pdbx_seq_one_letter_code
_entity_poly.pdbx_strand_id
1 'polypeptide(L)'
;MGPRLLRYSLSLLPLLVACDRATEPSNPLAPPGSEKDLGSAVLQKGASLLQNMSPVGGFDYYLNGFHVMKDHPDLHMEAHHYCRDLNDEFTQCVIFDGSTSDSNLVGIEYIISEKLFLSLPEEEKRYWHPHN
;
A
#
# COMPACT_ATOMS: atom_id res chain seq x y z
N MET A 1 1.97 49.68 44.76
CA MET A 1 0.77 49.54 43.91
C MET A 1 1.14 50.07 42.52
N GLY A 2 1.44 49.30 41.47
CA GLY A 2 1.48 47.84 41.28
C GLY A 2 2.57 47.45 40.25
N PRO A 3 2.80 46.15 39.99
CA PRO A 3 3.86 45.72 39.07
C PRO A 3 3.47 45.96 37.62
N ARG A 4 4.42 46.47 36.82
CA ARG A 4 4.29 46.58 35.36
C ARG A 4 4.37 45.18 34.74
N LEU A 5 3.25 44.68 34.24
CA LEU A 5 3.19 43.46 33.43
C LEU A 5 3.83 43.72 32.06
N LEU A 6 4.95 43.06 31.78
CA LEU A 6 5.59 43.07 30.47
C LEU A 6 4.76 42.17 29.53
N ARG A 7 3.98 42.78 28.64
CA ARG A 7 3.18 42.09 27.62
C ARG A 7 4.12 41.61 26.51
N TYR A 8 4.54 40.35 26.55
CA TYR A 8 5.11 39.68 25.38
C TYR A 8 3.98 39.38 24.40
N SER A 9 3.88 40.16 23.34
CA SER A 9 3.04 39.80 22.19
C SER A 9 3.79 38.72 21.42
N LEU A 10 3.39 37.47 21.63
CA LEU A 10 3.83 36.35 20.80
C LEU A 10 3.11 36.47 19.46
N SER A 11 3.72 37.17 18.49
CA SER A 11 3.25 37.17 17.12
C SER A 11 3.54 35.78 16.53
N LEU A 12 2.52 34.90 16.48
CA LEU A 12 2.59 33.67 15.69
C LEU A 12 2.70 34.07 14.21
N LEU A 13 3.89 33.94 13.63
CA LEU A 13 4.03 33.88 12.18
C LEU A 13 3.35 32.60 11.69
N PRO A 14 2.37 32.65 10.78
CA PRO A 14 1.86 31.45 10.15
C PRO A 14 2.98 30.85 9.29
N LEU A 15 3.42 29.64 9.62
CA LEU A 15 4.25 28.83 8.74
C LEU A 15 3.40 28.50 7.51
N LEU A 16 3.63 29.21 6.41
CA LEU A 16 3.13 28.78 5.10
C LEU A 16 3.87 27.49 4.76
N VAL A 17 3.26 26.35 5.06
CA VAL A 17 3.66 25.06 4.48
C VAL A 17 3.26 25.12 3.02
N ALA A 18 4.18 25.62 2.19
CA ALA A 18 4.14 25.35 0.76
C ALA A 18 4.37 23.85 0.61
N CYS A 19 3.33 23.09 0.29
CA CYS A 19 3.52 21.76 -0.27
C CYS A 19 4.20 21.95 -1.62
N ASP A 20 5.51 21.82 -1.66
CA ASP A 20 6.19 21.40 -2.87
C ASP A 20 5.61 20.04 -3.24
N ARG A 21 4.64 20.03 -4.16
CA ARG A 21 4.44 18.84 -5.00
C ARG A 21 5.69 18.78 -5.86
N ALA A 22 6.73 18.11 -5.34
CA ALA A 22 7.80 17.61 -6.18
C ALA A 22 7.10 16.90 -7.34
N THR A 23 7.22 17.49 -8.52
CA THR A 23 6.74 16.86 -9.75
C THR A 23 7.74 15.77 -10.03
N GLU A 24 7.56 14.64 -9.35
CA GLU A 24 8.32 13.43 -9.61
C GLU A 24 8.21 13.15 -11.11
N PRO A 25 9.33 12.93 -11.83
CA PRO A 25 9.28 12.64 -13.25
C PRO A 25 8.34 11.46 -13.47
N SER A 26 7.39 11.61 -14.40
CA SER A 26 6.44 10.56 -14.71
C SER A 26 7.22 9.29 -15.05
N ASN A 27 7.15 8.28 -14.18
CA ASN A 27 7.73 6.98 -14.46
C ASN A 27 7.08 6.50 -15.76
N PRO A 28 7.82 6.33 -16.87
CA PRO A 28 7.23 5.91 -18.14
C PRO A 28 6.61 4.51 -18.05
N LEU A 29 6.90 3.78 -16.97
CA LEU A 29 6.34 2.46 -16.63
C LEU A 29 5.36 2.52 -15.45
N ALA A 30 4.74 3.68 -15.19
CA ALA A 30 3.70 3.77 -14.16
C ALA A 30 2.55 2.82 -14.50
N PRO A 31 2.09 1.99 -13.54
CA PRO A 31 0.96 1.10 -13.76
C PRO A 31 -0.33 1.91 -13.96
N PRO A 32 -1.30 1.38 -14.74
CA PRO A 32 -2.58 2.05 -14.95
C PRO A 32 -3.35 2.16 -13.63
N GLY A 33 -4.18 3.21 -13.50
CA GLY A 33 -5.05 3.44 -12.35
C GLY A 33 -5.10 4.90 -11.91
N SER A 34 -6.06 5.25 -11.07
CA SER A 34 -6.14 6.56 -10.44
C SER A 34 -5.11 6.72 -9.32
N GLU A 35 -4.53 7.91 -9.19
CA GLU A 35 -3.71 8.25 -8.03
C GLU A 35 -4.41 7.95 -6.71
N LYS A 36 -3.63 7.71 -5.66
CA LYS A 36 -4.18 7.43 -4.34
C LYS A 36 -4.97 8.61 -3.79
N ASP A 37 -6.17 8.31 -3.33
CA ASP A 37 -6.94 9.26 -2.55
C ASP A 37 -6.35 9.46 -1.14
N LEU A 38 -6.82 10.51 -0.46
CA LEU A 38 -6.31 10.87 0.87
C LEU A 38 -6.64 9.81 1.93
N GLY A 39 -7.78 9.14 1.80
CA GLY A 39 -8.21 8.10 2.73
C GLY A 39 -7.30 6.87 2.63
N SER A 40 -7.09 6.36 1.41
CA SER A 40 -6.15 5.28 1.11
C SER A 40 -4.77 5.61 1.64
N ALA A 41 -4.24 6.79 1.34
CA ALA A 41 -2.92 7.21 1.80
C ALA A 41 -2.79 7.24 3.33
N VAL A 42 -3.82 7.69 4.05
CA VAL A 42 -3.83 7.70 5.53
C VAL A 42 -3.89 6.28 6.10
N LEU A 43 -4.74 5.41 5.55
CA LEU A 43 -4.85 4.01 5.99
C LEU A 43 -3.56 3.24 5.76
N GLN A 44 -2.99 3.36 4.55
CA GLN A 44 -1.70 2.81 4.16
C GLN A 44 -0.60 3.25 5.14
N LYS A 45 -0.53 4.55 5.45
CA LYS A 45 0.47 5.05 6.37
C LYS A 45 0.28 4.51 7.79
N GLY A 46 -0.97 4.44 8.26
CA GLY A 46 -1.30 3.86 9.56
C GLY A 46 -0.86 2.40 9.67
N ALA A 47 -1.14 1.59 8.64
CA ALA A 47 -0.72 0.19 8.57
C ALA A 47 0.81 0.06 8.63
N SER A 48 1.54 0.81 7.79
CA SER A 48 3.01 0.79 7.76
C SER A 48 3.68 1.15 9.09
N LEU A 49 3.01 1.96 9.93
CA LEU A 49 3.52 2.37 11.24
C LEU A 49 3.21 1.34 12.34
N LEU A 50 2.13 0.59 12.20
CA LEU A 50 1.65 -0.34 13.22
C LEU A 50 2.10 -1.79 12.99
N GLN A 51 2.41 -2.16 11.75
CA GLN A 51 2.71 -3.53 11.36
C GLN A 51 4.22 -3.80 11.27
N ASN A 52 4.63 -5.03 11.60
CA ASN A 52 5.99 -5.49 11.34
C ASN A 52 6.12 -5.92 9.87
N MET A 53 7.07 -5.31 9.16
CA MET A 53 7.33 -5.54 7.74
C MET A 53 8.53 -6.47 7.52
N SER A 54 8.67 -7.52 8.34
CA SER A 54 9.64 -8.60 8.09
C SER A 54 8.94 -9.71 7.32
N PRO A 55 9.55 -10.34 6.30
CA PRO A 55 10.97 -10.26 5.94
C PRO A 55 11.35 -9.07 5.03
N VAL A 56 10.40 -8.28 4.54
CA VAL A 56 10.67 -7.26 3.50
C VAL A 56 10.18 -5.85 3.87
N GLY A 57 11.13 -4.92 3.98
CA GLY A 57 10.84 -3.49 4.18
C GLY A 57 10.45 -2.76 2.90
N GLY A 58 9.88 -1.56 3.03
CA GLY A 58 9.53 -0.69 1.90
C GLY A 58 8.18 -0.99 1.23
N PHE A 59 7.40 -1.89 1.84
CA PHE A 59 6.00 -2.15 1.52
C PHE A 59 5.08 -1.37 2.47
N ASP A 60 3.80 -1.33 2.13
CA ASP A 60 2.81 -0.44 2.71
C ASP A 60 2.01 -1.07 3.84
N TYR A 61 1.60 -2.31 3.65
CA TYR A 61 0.88 -3.08 4.65
C TYR A 61 1.16 -4.57 4.52
N TYR A 62 0.87 -5.27 5.61
CA TYR A 62 0.94 -6.72 5.74
C TYR A 62 -0.46 -7.29 5.95
N LEU A 63 -0.74 -8.42 5.29
CA LEU A 63 -1.91 -9.24 5.55
C LEU A 63 -1.55 -10.73 5.48
N ASN A 64 -2.28 -11.54 6.23
CA ASN A 64 -2.15 -12.99 6.22
C ASN A 64 -3.48 -13.60 5.77
N GLY A 65 -3.40 -14.65 4.95
CA GLY A 65 -4.55 -15.39 4.46
C GLY A 65 -4.17 -16.81 4.09
N PHE A 66 -5.16 -17.56 3.61
CA PHE A 66 -4.93 -18.90 3.07
C PHE A 66 -5.19 -18.90 1.57
N HIS A 67 -4.22 -19.39 0.81
CA HIS A 67 -4.40 -19.71 -0.60
C HIS A 67 -4.89 -21.15 -0.72
N VAL A 68 -6.04 -21.33 -1.38
CA VAL A 68 -6.64 -22.65 -1.62
C VAL A 68 -6.39 -23.06 -3.06
N MET A 69 -5.82 -24.25 -3.27
CA MET A 69 -5.54 -24.74 -4.61
C MET A 69 -6.84 -25.06 -5.34
N LYS A 70 -7.02 -24.47 -6.54
CA LYS A 70 -8.26 -24.58 -7.33
C LYS A 70 -8.71 -26.03 -7.55
N ASP A 71 -7.80 -26.90 -7.98
CA ASP A 71 -8.10 -28.30 -8.33
C ASP A 71 -7.92 -29.27 -7.14
N HIS A 72 -7.39 -28.79 -6.01
CA HIS A 72 -7.09 -29.57 -4.80
C HIS A 72 -7.42 -28.74 -3.54
N PRO A 73 -8.71 -28.48 -3.24
CA PRO A 73 -9.10 -27.53 -2.20
C PRO A 73 -8.78 -27.97 -0.77
N ASP A 74 -8.41 -29.24 -0.57
CA ASP A 74 -7.84 -29.77 0.66
C ASP A 74 -6.41 -29.26 0.92
N LEU A 75 -5.72 -28.82 -0.13
CA LEU A 75 -4.41 -28.18 -0.06
C LEU A 75 -4.58 -26.67 0.11
N HIS A 76 -4.24 -26.20 1.31
CA HIS A 76 -4.16 -24.78 1.63
C HIS A 76 -2.73 -24.39 2.03
N MET A 77 -2.33 -23.19 1.63
CA MET A 77 -1.07 -22.57 2.01
C MET A 77 -1.36 -21.32 2.82
N GLU A 78 -0.78 -21.20 4.02
CA GLU A 78 -0.74 -19.92 4.74
C GLU A 78 0.16 -18.96 3.97
N ALA A 79 -0.37 -17.79 3.62
CA ALA A 79 0.23 -16.87 2.68
C ALA A 79 0.37 -15.49 3.34
N HIS A 80 1.62 -15.13 3.60
CA HIS A 80 2.00 -13.87 4.24
C HIS A 80 2.32 -12.83 3.17
N HIS A 81 1.40 -11.88 2.96
CA HIS A 81 1.49 -10.88 1.90
C HIS A 81 2.04 -9.58 2.45
N TYR A 82 3.06 -9.05 1.77
CA TYR A 82 3.61 -7.72 2.00
C TYR A 82 3.33 -6.92 0.74
N CYS A 83 2.42 -5.97 0.86
CA CYS A 83 1.77 -5.33 -0.27
C CYS A 83 2.14 -3.87 -0.36
N ARG A 84 2.29 -3.40 -1.59
CA ARG A 84 2.49 -2.01 -1.95
C ARG A 84 1.36 -1.63 -2.90
N ASP A 85 0.57 -0.66 -2.50
CA ASP A 85 -0.36 -0.06 -3.44
C ASP A 85 0.47 0.83 -4.36
N LEU A 86 0.41 0.59 -5.65
CA LEU A 86 1.06 1.44 -6.64
C LEU A 86 0.18 2.68 -6.88
N ASN A 87 -1.13 2.46 -6.92
CA ASN A 87 -2.18 3.48 -7.02
C ASN A 87 -3.50 2.89 -6.44
N ASP A 88 -4.64 3.58 -6.53
CA ASP A 88 -5.91 3.11 -5.93
C ASP A 88 -6.57 1.95 -6.70
N GLU A 89 -6.03 1.59 -7.87
CA GLU A 89 -6.55 0.52 -8.72
C GLU A 89 -5.55 -0.62 -8.91
N PHE A 90 -4.35 -0.55 -8.32
CA PHE A 90 -3.27 -1.50 -8.57
C PHE A 90 -2.40 -1.71 -7.33
N THR A 91 -2.39 -2.95 -6.84
CA THR A 91 -1.56 -3.42 -5.72
C THR A 91 -0.58 -4.49 -6.21
N GLN A 92 0.64 -4.45 -5.69
CA GLN A 92 1.65 -5.49 -5.88
C GLN A 92 2.05 -6.05 -4.52
N CYS A 93 2.00 -7.37 -4.37
CA CYS A 93 2.39 -8.07 -3.15
C CYS A 93 3.51 -9.06 -3.44
N VAL A 94 4.42 -9.21 -2.46
CA VAL A 94 5.31 -10.35 -2.36
C VAL A 94 4.80 -11.26 -1.25
N ILE A 95 4.81 -12.57 -1.50
CA ILE A 95 4.19 -13.56 -0.63
C ILE A 95 5.26 -14.48 -0.07
N PHE A 96 5.24 -14.68 1.24
CA PHE A 96 6.13 -15.56 1.97
C PHE A 96 5.36 -16.71 2.65
N ASP A 97 6.08 -17.80 2.95
CA ASP A 97 5.58 -18.94 3.73
C ASP A 97 5.53 -18.68 5.25
N GLY A 98 5.88 -17.47 5.68
CA GLY A 98 5.91 -17.05 7.07
C GLY A 98 6.10 -15.54 7.21
N SER A 99 6.11 -15.06 8.45
CA SER A 99 6.28 -13.62 8.79
C SER A 99 7.60 -13.29 9.49
N THR A 100 8.55 -14.22 9.46
CA THR A 100 9.87 -14.05 10.10
C THR A 100 10.91 -13.64 9.06
N SER A 101 12.08 -13.19 9.50
CA SER A 101 13.20 -12.85 8.60
C SER A 101 13.70 -14.03 7.75
N ASP A 102 13.45 -15.26 8.21
CA ASP A 102 13.97 -16.48 7.60
C ASP A 102 12.94 -17.15 6.67
N SER A 103 11.79 -16.51 6.45
CA SER A 103 10.70 -17.02 5.61
C SER A 103 11.08 -17.00 4.12
N ASN A 104 10.62 -18.01 3.38
CA ASN A 104 10.92 -18.17 1.96
C ASN A 104 9.90 -17.44 1.10
N LEU A 105 10.37 -16.81 0.01
CA LEU A 105 9.49 -16.23 -1.00
C LEU A 105 8.77 -17.36 -1.75
N VAL A 106 7.44 -17.31 -1.78
CA VAL A 106 6.61 -18.30 -2.47
C VAL A 106 5.88 -17.74 -3.68
N GLY A 107 5.71 -16.42 -3.77
CA GLY A 107 4.98 -15.83 -4.90
C GLY A 107 5.03 -14.32 -4.99
N ILE A 108 4.54 -13.82 -6.12
CA ILE A 108 4.25 -12.41 -6.37
C ILE A 108 2.79 -12.35 -6.83
N GLU A 109 2.02 -11.44 -6.27
CA GLU A 109 0.62 -11.23 -6.61
C GLU A 109 0.40 -9.80 -7.07
N TYR A 110 -0.46 -9.67 -8.08
CA TYR A 110 -0.95 -8.40 -8.60
C TYR A 110 -2.45 -8.37 -8.42
N ILE A 111 -2.96 -7.31 -7.81
CA ILE A 111 -4.40 -7.09 -7.63
C ILE A 111 -4.75 -5.80 -8.34
N ILE A 112 -5.76 -5.86 -9.20
CA ILE A 112 -6.23 -4.69 -9.94
C ILE A 112 -7.73 -4.48 -9.73
N SER A 113 -8.19 -3.24 -9.91
CA SER A 113 -9.62 -2.92 -9.86
C SER A 113 -10.40 -3.69 -10.93
N GLU A 114 -11.70 -3.93 -10.69
CA GLU A 114 -12.60 -4.49 -11.70
C GLU A 114 -12.56 -3.66 -13.00
N LYS A 115 -12.51 -2.32 -12.87
CA LYS A 115 -12.42 -1.41 -14.02
C LYS A 115 -11.17 -1.69 -14.86
N LEU A 116 -10.01 -1.89 -14.23
CA LEU A 116 -8.79 -2.27 -14.95
C LEU A 116 -8.91 -3.68 -15.55
N PHE A 117 -9.41 -4.66 -14.79
CA PHE A 117 -9.64 -6.01 -15.28
C PHE A 117 -10.51 -6.03 -16.55
N LEU A 118 -11.61 -5.28 -16.57
CA LEU A 118 -12.53 -5.21 -17.71
C LEU A 118 -11.86 -4.63 -18.97
N SER A 119 -10.83 -3.78 -18.80
CA SER A 119 -10.06 -3.19 -19.89
C SER A 119 -8.90 -4.05 -20.40
N LEU A 120 -8.61 -5.17 -19.73
CA LEU A 120 -7.58 -6.11 -20.19
C LEU A 120 -7.97 -6.77 -21.53
N PRO A 121 -6.97 -7.17 -22.34
CA PRO A 121 -7.20 -8.09 -23.46
C PRO A 121 -7.89 -9.38 -22.99
N GLU A 122 -8.78 -9.93 -23.81
CA GLU A 122 -9.51 -11.17 -23.44
C GLU A 122 -8.57 -12.35 -23.16
N GLU A 123 -7.45 -12.43 -23.85
CA GLU A 123 -6.44 -13.47 -23.63
C GLU A 123 -5.72 -13.35 -22.29
N GLU A 124 -5.67 -12.14 -21.71
CA GLU A 124 -5.03 -11.87 -20.43
C GLU A 124 -5.95 -12.24 -19.26
N LYS A 125 -7.26 -11.96 -19.39
CA LYS A 125 -8.27 -12.19 -18.33
C LYS A 125 -8.27 -13.61 -17.76
N ARG A 126 -7.85 -14.61 -18.54
CA ARG A 126 -7.74 -16.02 -18.10
C ARG A 126 -6.70 -16.27 -17.00
N TYR A 127 -5.77 -15.36 -16.79
CA TYR A 127 -4.71 -15.47 -15.77
C TYR A 127 -5.10 -14.82 -14.44
N TRP A 128 -6.31 -14.24 -14.37
CA TRP A 128 -6.81 -13.52 -13.20
C TRP A 128 -7.93 -14.30 -12.51
N HIS A 129 -8.11 -14.06 -11.22
CA HIS A 129 -9.22 -14.56 -10.44
C HIS A 129 -9.76 -13.47 -9.51
N PRO A 130 -11.05 -13.53 -9.11
CA PRO A 130 -11.63 -12.50 -8.24
C PRO A 130 -11.06 -12.57 -6.81
N HIS A 131 -10.85 -11.40 -6.23
CA HIS A 131 -10.68 -11.16 -4.79
C HIS A 131 -11.85 -10.27 -4.38
N ASN A 132 -12.94 -10.91 -3.97
CA ASN A 132 -14.24 -10.31 -3.65
C ASN A 132 -14.21 -9.12 -2.69
#